data_AF-A0A944LSF4-F1
#
_entry.id   AF-A0A944LSF4-F1
#
_cell.length_a   1.000
_cell.length_b   1.000
_cell.length_c   1.000
_cell.angle_alpha   90.00
_cell.angle_beta   90.00
_cell.angle_gamma   90.00
#
_symmetry.space_group_name_H-M   'P 1'
#
loop_
_entity.id
_entity.type
_entity.pdbx_description
1 polymer ?
#
loop_
_entity_poly.entity_id
_entity_poly.type
_entity_poly.pdbx_seq_one_letter_code
_entity_poly.pdbx_strand_id
1 'polypeptide(L)'
;MPAAVAKDPGLLVSTTFGDKWPLTVPYVVAHCQGITVAGRHLQVATVDAPDGKTYAANGTAKDHGNYLDIDSIWAPNPDGSGLKIDFSPVIDAALALCS
;
A
#
# COMPACT_ATOMS: atom_id res chain seq x y z
N MET A 1 -10.53 13.51 1.81
CA MET A 1 -10.84 12.07 1.83
C MET A 1 -12.36 11.89 1.75
N PRO A 2 -12.89 10.99 0.90
CA PRO A 2 -14.32 10.71 0.80
C PRO A 2 -14.90 10.10 2.08
N ALA A 3 -16.14 10.45 2.43
CA ALA A 3 -16.83 9.88 3.60
C ALA A 3 -16.99 8.35 3.52
N ALA A 4 -17.02 7.79 2.31
CA ALA A 4 -17.21 6.36 2.05
C ALA A 4 -16.09 5.49 2.64
N VAL A 5 -14.86 5.99 2.71
CA VAL A 5 -13.69 5.22 3.20
C VAL A 5 -13.27 5.61 4.61
N ALA A 6 -13.95 6.57 5.24
CA ALA A 6 -13.53 7.16 6.51
C ALA A 6 -13.53 6.18 7.70
N LYS A 7 -14.25 5.06 7.58
CA LYS A 7 -14.35 4.01 8.62
C LYS A 7 -13.68 2.70 8.20
N ASP A 8 -12.99 2.70 7.05
CA ASP A 8 -12.34 1.50 6.56
C ASP A 8 -11.13 1.17 7.47
N PRO A 9 -11.02 -0.06 8.00
CA PRO A 9 -9.89 -0.45 8.85
C PRO A 9 -8.54 -0.39 8.11
N GLY A 10 -8.55 -0.47 6.78
CA GLY A 10 -7.37 -0.32 5.94
C GLY A 10 -7.03 1.12 5.59
N LEU A 11 -7.80 2.12 6.03
CA LEU A 11 -7.56 3.50 5.68
C LEU A 11 -6.21 4.00 6.26
N LEU A 12 -5.32 4.42 5.37
CA LEU A 12 -4.06 5.09 5.69
C LEU A 12 -4.08 6.50 5.10
N VAL A 13 -3.81 7.52 5.93
CA VAL A 13 -3.84 8.93 5.52
C VAL A 13 -2.50 9.60 5.76
N SER A 14 -2.04 10.42 4.80
CA SER A 14 -0.73 11.08 4.87
C SER A 14 -0.54 11.89 6.15
N THR A 15 -1.58 12.55 6.64
CA THR A 15 -1.55 13.35 7.88
C THR A 15 -1.22 12.55 9.13
N THR A 16 -1.49 11.24 9.15
CA THR A 16 -1.13 10.36 10.27
C THR A 16 0.36 10.02 10.26
N PHE A 17 0.96 9.93 9.07
CA PHE A 17 2.36 9.54 8.89
C PHE A 17 3.31 10.75 8.77
N GLY A 18 2.79 11.93 8.42
CA GLY A 18 3.58 13.15 8.21
C GLY A 18 4.64 12.94 7.14
N ASP A 19 5.87 13.34 7.43
CA ASP A 19 7.02 13.23 6.52
C ASP A 19 7.42 11.78 6.19
N LYS A 20 6.88 10.80 6.93
CA LYS A 20 7.09 9.37 6.66
C LYS A 20 6.10 8.79 5.65
N TRP A 21 5.15 9.60 5.17
CA TRP A 21 4.17 9.15 4.20
C TRP A 21 4.85 8.83 2.85
N PRO A 22 4.83 7.57 2.38
CA PRO A 22 5.66 7.18 1.25
C PRO A 22 4.98 7.36 -0.10
N LEU A 23 3.78 7.94 -0.15
CA LEU A 23 2.98 8.06 -1.36
C LEU A 23 2.75 9.52 -1.75
N THR A 24 2.55 9.77 -3.04
CA THR A 24 2.20 11.10 -3.55
C THR A 24 0.71 11.41 -3.41
N VAL A 25 -0.12 10.40 -3.18
CA VAL A 25 -1.57 10.53 -2.95
C VAL A 25 -1.87 10.78 -1.47
N PRO A 26 -2.93 11.52 -1.11
CA PRO A 26 -3.19 11.92 0.28
C PRO A 26 -3.67 10.79 1.19
N TYR A 27 -4.16 9.70 0.65
CA TYR A 27 -4.61 8.53 1.39
C TYR A 27 -4.62 7.31 0.47
N VAL A 28 -4.65 6.12 1.07
CA VAL A 28 -4.99 4.86 0.40
C VAL A 28 -5.84 4.00 1.33
N VAL A 29 -6.53 3.01 0.76
CA VAL A 29 -7.16 1.94 1.54
C VAL A 29 -6.37 0.67 1.32
N ALA A 30 -5.71 0.18 2.37
CA ALA A 30 -4.94 -1.04 2.37
C ALA A 30 -5.85 -2.28 2.46
N HIS A 31 -5.45 -3.34 1.79
CA HIS A 31 -6.13 -4.63 1.82
C HIS A 31 -5.12 -5.74 2.01
N CYS A 32 -5.57 -6.85 2.59
CA CYS A 32 -4.78 -8.05 2.68
C CYS A 32 -5.62 -9.30 2.44
N GLN A 33 -5.08 -10.21 1.63
CA GLN A 33 -5.69 -11.50 1.33
C GLN A 33 -4.66 -12.63 1.44
N GLY A 34 -5.03 -13.72 2.12
CA GLY A 34 -4.25 -14.96 2.10
C GLY A 34 -4.47 -15.75 0.79
N ILE A 35 -3.39 -16.22 0.18
CA ILE A 35 -3.42 -17.14 -0.97
C ILE A 35 -2.58 -18.39 -0.69
N THR A 36 -2.80 -19.46 -1.46
CA THR A 36 -1.96 -20.66 -1.44
C THR A 36 -1.35 -20.90 -2.81
N VAL A 37 -0.02 -20.88 -2.88
CA VAL A 37 0.76 -21.14 -4.11
C VAL A 37 1.73 -22.28 -3.84
N ALA A 38 1.65 -23.35 -4.64
CA ALA A 38 2.50 -24.54 -4.49
C ALA A 38 2.56 -25.09 -3.04
N GLY A 39 1.42 -25.09 -2.34
CA GLY A 39 1.30 -25.59 -0.96
C GLY A 39 1.83 -24.63 0.13
N ARG A 40 2.22 -23.40 -0.22
CA ARG A 40 2.65 -22.37 0.74
C ARG A 40 1.58 -21.30 0.89
N HIS A 41 1.31 -20.89 2.12
CA HIS A 41 0.45 -19.75 2.42
C HIS A 41 1.24 -18.44 2.27
N LEU A 42 0.73 -17.53 1.44
CA LEU A 42 1.31 -16.22 1.19
C LEU A 42 0.26 -15.14 1.46
N GLN A 43 0.71 -13.92 1.71
CA GLN A 43 -0.16 -12.76 1.94
C GLN A 43 0.00 -11.76 0.80
N VAL A 44 -1.10 -11.45 0.14
CA VAL A 44 -1.19 -10.44 -0.91
C VAL A 44 -1.60 -9.14 -0.25
N ALA A 45 -0.71 -8.15 -0.23
CA ALA A 45 -1.00 -6.80 0.26
C ALA A 45 -1.19 -5.86 -0.92
N THR A 46 -2.31 -5.15 -0.95
CA THR A 46 -2.62 -4.14 -1.98
C THR A 46 -3.10 -2.84 -1.36
N VAL A 47 -3.10 -1.77 -2.16
CA VAL A 47 -3.68 -0.49 -1.78
C VAL A 47 -4.55 0.07 -2.90
N ASP A 48 -5.74 0.53 -2.54
CA ASP A 48 -6.60 1.31 -3.43
C ASP A 48 -6.28 2.80 -3.28
N ALA A 49 -5.93 3.43 -4.39
CA ALA A 49 -5.62 4.85 -4.44
C ALA A 49 -6.85 5.71 -4.79
N PRO A 50 -6.81 7.02 -4.52
CA PRO A 50 -7.93 7.92 -4.80
C PRO A 50 -8.29 8.04 -6.30
N ASP A 51 -7.40 7.62 -7.19
CA ASP A 51 -7.64 7.56 -8.63
C ASP A 51 -8.44 6.32 -9.07
N GLY A 52 -8.89 5.51 -8.10
CA GLY A 52 -9.74 4.33 -8.33
C GLY A 52 -8.97 3.09 -8.77
N LYS A 53 -7.63 3.11 -8.70
CA LYS A 53 -6.79 1.98 -9.08
C LYS A 53 -6.24 1.24 -7.87
N THR A 54 -6.00 -0.05 -8.06
CA THR A 54 -5.38 -0.93 -7.08
C THR A 54 -3.92 -1.20 -7.43
N TYR A 55 -3.05 -0.99 -6.46
CA TYR A 55 -1.61 -1.16 -6.60
C TYR A 55 -1.10 -2.30 -5.71
N ALA A 56 -0.09 -3.03 -6.20
CA ALA A 56 0.60 -4.02 -5.40
C ALA A 56 1.47 -3.32 -4.33
N ALA A 57 1.22 -3.63 -3.06
CA ALA A 57 2.00 -3.07 -1.95
C ALA A 57 3.19 -3.96 -1.57
N ASN A 58 3.14 -5.26 -1.83
CA ASN A 58 4.25 -6.18 -1.58
C ASN A 58 4.65 -7.03 -2.80
N GLY A 59 5.78 -7.75 -2.70
CA GLY A 59 6.27 -8.60 -3.78
C GLY A 59 5.29 -9.72 -4.16
N THR A 60 4.62 -10.34 -3.18
CA THR A 60 3.61 -11.37 -3.46
C THR A 60 2.45 -10.84 -4.31
N ALA A 61 1.98 -9.62 -4.06
CA ALA A 61 0.96 -8.99 -4.87
C ALA A 61 1.47 -8.68 -6.29
N LYS A 62 2.74 -8.29 -6.45
CA LYS A 62 3.37 -8.11 -7.77
C LYS A 62 3.50 -9.41 -8.55
N ASP A 63 3.92 -10.49 -7.88
CA ASP A 63 4.28 -11.76 -8.52
C ASP A 63 3.07 -12.67 -8.80
N HIS A 64 2.02 -12.57 -7.98
CA HIS A 64 0.87 -13.47 -8.01
C HIS A 64 -0.48 -12.76 -8.21
N GLY A 65 -0.49 -11.44 -8.32
CA GLY A 65 -1.68 -10.63 -8.58
C GLY A 65 -1.70 -10.04 -9.99
N ASN A 66 -2.79 -9.32 -10.29
CA ASN A 66 -2.91 -8.51 -11.50
C ASN A 66 -3.16 -7.05 -11.09
N TYR A 67 -2.20 -6.46 -10.39
CA TYR A 67 -2.26 -5.11 -9.83
C TYR A 67 -1.21 -4.21 -10.47
N LEU A 68 -1.41 -2.90 -10.36
CA LEU A 68 -0.46 -1.93 -10.90
C LEU A 68 0.79 -1.80 -10.02
N ASP A 69 1.89 -1.36 -10.62
CA ASP A 69 3.11 -1.04 -9.87
C ASP A 69 2.95 0.29 -9.10
N ILE A 70 3.27 0.24 -7.81
CA ILE A 70 3.21 1.36 -6.87
C ILE A 70 4.15 2.52 -7.26
N ASP A 71 5.20 2.26 -8.07
CA ASP A 71 6.24 3.23 -8.45
C ASP A 71 5.69 4.56 -8.98
N SER A 72 4.55 4.52 -9.68
CA SER A 72 3.88 5.70 -10.24
C SER A 72 3.34 6.67 -9.18
N ILE A 73 3.06 6.18 -7.98
CA ILE A 73 2.56 6.97 -6.84
C ILE A 73 3.52 6.95 -5.64
N TRP A 74 4.71 6.37 -5.79
CA TRP A 74 5.73 6.32 -4.73
C TRP A 74 6.49 7.64 -4.63
N ALA A 75 6.41 8.29 -3.47
CA ALA A 75 7.08 9.57 -3.22
C ALA A 75 8.61 9.44 -3.25
N PRO A 76 9.32 10.37 -3.93
CA PRO A 76 10.77 10.48 -3.80
C PRO A 76 11.15 10.90 -2.38
N ASN A 77 12.29 10.41 -1.90
CA ASN A 77 12.87 10.87 -0.65
C ASN A 77 13.32 12.34 -0.80
N PRO A 78 12.91 13.24 0.11
CA PRO A 78 13.26 14.66 0.02
C PRO A 78 14.75 14.96 0.24
N ASP A 79 15.56 13.98 0.67
CA ASP A 79 17.01 14.15 0.90
C ASP A 79 17.86 14.35 -0.37
N GLY A 80 17.25 14.27 -1.56
CA GLY A 80 17.95 14.46 -2.84
C GLY A 80 18.78 13.26 -3.30
N SER A 81 18.70 12.12 -2.60
CA SER A 81 19.42 10.89 -2.97
C SER A 81 18.92 10.23 -4.26
N GLY A 82 17.73 10.62 -4.75
CA GLY A 82 17.01 9.93 -5.82
C GLY A 82 16.33 8.63 -5.36
N LEU A 83 16.41 8.29 -4.07
CA LEU A 83 15.69 7.17 -3.48
C LEU A 83 14.20 7.49 -3.31
N LYS A 84 13.43 6.47 -2.99
CA LYS A 84 12.03 6.60 -2.56
C LYS A 84 11.95 6.59 -1.03
N ILE A 85 10.88 7.18 -0.47
CA ILE A 85 10.61 7.09 0.98
C ILE A 85 10.35 5.62 1.35
N ASP A 86 10.79 5.19 2.53
CA ASP A 86 10.54 3.82 3.01
C ASP A 86 9.05 3.46 3.01
N PHE A 87 8.69 2.42 2.27
CA PHE A 87 7.32 1.96 2.08
C PHE A 87 6.90 0.89 3.10
N SER A 88 7.83 0.38 3.90
CA SER A 88 7.58 -0.65 4.91
C SER A 88 6.39 -0.36 5.83
N PRO A 89 6.17 0.89 6.32
CA PRO A 89 5.01 1.19 7.17
C PRO A 89 3.65 0.95 6.50
N VAL A 90 3.54 1.12 5.17
CA VAL A 90 2.30 0.83 4.44
C VAL A 90 2.12 -0.68 4.26
N ILE A 91 3.21 -1.41 3.99
CA ILE A 91 3.19 -2.88 3.89
C ILE A 91 2.76 -3.48 5.22
N ASP A 92 3.37 -3.06 6.32
CA ASP A 92 3.09 -3.59 7.66
C ASP A 92 1.64 -3.33 8.05
N ALA A 93 1.12 -2.12 7.77
CA ALA A 93 -0.28 -1.78 8.02
C ALA A 93 -1.24 -2.65 7.19
N ALA A 94 -0.92 -2.93 5.93
CA ALA A 94 -1.71 -3.83 5.10
C ALA A 94 -1.66 -5.27 5.65
N LEU A 95 -0.48 -5.81 5.92
CA LEU A 95 -0.31 -7.20 6.41
C LEU A 95 -0.98 -7.44 7.76
N ALA A 96 -1.06 -6.42 8.62
CA ALA A 96 -1.82 -6.50 9.88
C ALA A 96 -3.31 -6.82 9.66
N LEU A 97 -3.88 -6.53 8.49
CA LEU A 97 -5.27 -6.84 8.16
C LEU A 97 -5.51 -8.33 7.87
N CYS A 98 -4.46 -9.12 7.62
CA CYS A 98 -4.55 -10.57 7.42
C CYS A 98 -4.55 -11.36 8.75
N SER A 99 -4.64 -10.69 9.91
CA SER A 99 -4.60 -11.32 11.24
C SER A 99 -5.98 -11.54 11.87
#